data_AF-A0A0N4ULN9-F1
#
_entry.id   AF-A0A0N4ULN9-F1
#
_cell.length_a   1.000
_cell.length_b   1.000
_cell.length_c   1.000
_cell.angle_alpha   90.00
_cell.angle_beta   90.00
_cell.angle_gamma   90.00
#
_symmetry.space_group_name_H-M   'P 1'
#
loop_
_entity.id
_entity.type
_entity.pdbx_description
1 polymer ?
#
loop_
_entity_poly.entity_id
_entity_poly.type
_entity_poly.pdbx_seq_one_letter_code
_entity_poly.pdbx_strand_id
1 'polypeptide(L)'
;MAYDQRCWSWTEALVFSVSAALTTGHTTVIPNPLQGNEVNENTLPYAMFFLILHVWMISFVALLLNSTISLVQCIHNSQWAEISDEEFVELEEKLESRKRLRHFDNPKYEE
;
A
#
# COMPACT_ATOMS: atom_id res chain seq x y z
N MET A 1 3.20 -40.51 18.21
CA MET A 1 3.62 -39.12 17.96
C MET A 1 3.80 -38.93 16.47
N ALA A 2 2.78 -38.40 15.80
CA ALA A 2 2.89 -37.84 14.46
C ALA A 2 1.75 -36.82 14.38
N TYR A 3 2.08 -35.53 14.45
CA TYR A 3 1.14 -34.52 13.98
C TYR A 3 1.01 -34.75 12.48
N ASP A 4 -0.12 -35.30 12.02
CA ASP A 4 -0.38 -35.51 10.59
C ASP A 4 -0.82 -34.18 9.96
N GLN A 5 0.01 -33.15 10.14
CA GLN A 5 -0.21 -31.85 9.57
C GLN A 5 0.16 -31.95 8.09
N ARG A 6 -0.82 -31.75 7.22
CA ARG A 6 -0.62 -31.79 5.76
C ARG A 6 0.52 -30.85 5.38
N CYS A 7 1.65 -31.41 4.93
CA CYS A 7 2.71 -30.63 4.32
C CYS A 7 2.19 -30.10 2.98
N TRP A 8 1.97 -28.79 2.90
CA TRP A 8 1.61 -28.15 1.65
C TRP A 8 2.81 -28.10 0.72
N SER A 9 2.55 -28.32 -0.58
CA SER A 9 3.48 -27.92 -1.61
C SER A 9 3.66 -26.39 -1.59
N TRP A 10 4.79 -25.92 -2.12
CA TRP A 10 5.04 -24.48 -2.27
C TRP A 10 3.90 -23.74 -2.98
N THR A 11 3.30 -24.37 -3.99
CA THR A 11 2.19 -23.81 -4.75
C THR A 11 0.93 -23.66 -3.90
N GLU A 12 0.57 -24.66 -3.11
CA GLU A 12 -0.58 -24.60 -2.21
C GLU A 12 -0.40 -23.53 -1.13
N ALA A 13 0.81 -23.44 -0.56
CA ALA A 13 1.14 -22.40 0.41
C ALA A 13 1.04 -21.00 -0.19
N LEU A 14 1.48 -20.81 -1.44
CA LEU A 14 1.38 -19.54 -2.15
C LEU A 14 -0.08 -19.17 -2.44
N VAL A 15 -0.90 -20.12 -2.93
CA VAL A 15 -2.33 -19.90 -3.19
C VAL A 15 -3.09 -19.53 -1.91
N PHE A 16 -2.82 -20.23 -0.79
CA PHE A 16 -3.36 -19.85 0.52
C PHE A 16 -2.92 -18.45 0.94
N SER A 17 -1.63 -18.13 0.82
CA SER A 17 -1.10 -16.83 1.25
C SER A 17 -1.71 -15.67 0.45
N VAL A 18 -1.84 -15.83 -0.87
CA VAL A 18 -2.46 -14.81 -1.73
C VAL A 18 -3.96 -14.64 -1.42
N SER A 19 -4.69 -15.74 -1.27
CA SER A 19 -6.13 -15.68 -0.94
C SER A 19 -6.38 -15.09 0.45
N ALA A 20 -5.52 -15.39 1.42
CA ALA A 20 -5.58 -14.83 2.76
C ALA A 20 -5.19 -13.34 2.77
N ALA A 21 -4.15 -12.94 2.02
CA ALA A 21 -3.73 -11.54 1.92
C ALA A 21 -4.76 -10.65 1.21
N LEU A 22 -5.42 -11.17 0.18
CA LEU A 22 -6.46 -10.46 -0.59
C LEU A 22 -7.87 -10.65 -0.01
N THR A 23 -8.02 -11.36 1.10
CA THR A 23 -9.32 -11.63 1.76
C THR A 23 -10.35 -12.30 0.84
N THR A 24 -9.92 -13.02 -0.19
CA THR A 24 -10.85 -13.57 -1.19
C THR A 24 -11.63 -14.77 -0.67
N GLY A 25 -11.11 -15.50 0.32
CA GLY A 25 -11.72 -16.71 0.86
C GLY A 25 -11.82 -17.88 -0.14
N HIS A 26 -11.36 -17.69 -1.38
CA HIS A 26 -11.44 -18.67 -2.46
C HIS A 26 -10.21 -19.57 -2.49
N THR A 27 -10.06 -20.41 -1.47
CA THR A 27 -9.04 -21.46 -1.46
C THR A 27 -9.61 -22.76 -0.91
N THR A 28 -9.35 -23.86 -1.59
CA THR A 28 -9.60 -25.22 -1.07
C THR A 28 -8.54 -25.62 -0.05
N VAL A 29 -7.45 -24.86 0.04
CA VAL A 29 -6.35 -25.05 0.97
C VAL A 29 -6.65 -24.23 2.22
N ILE A 30 -7.35 -24.85 3.17
CA ILE A 30 -7.63 -24.28 4.49
C ILE A 30 -6.71 -24.97 5.50
N PRO A 31 -6.01 -24.23 6.38
CA PRO A 31 -5.24 -24.84 7.45
C PRO A 31 -6.19 -25.57 8.39
N ASN A 32 -6.14 -26.90 8.38
CA ASN A 32 -6.89 -27.68 9.35
C ASN A 32 -6.36 -27.37 10.76
N PRO A 33 -7.25 -27.19 11.75
CA PRO A 33 -6.82 -27.16 13.14
C PRO A 33 -6.11 -28.49 13.45
N LEU A 34 -5.10 -28.46 14.33
CA LEU A 34 -4.34 -29.65 14.72
C LEU A 34 -5.31 -30.77 15.13
N GLN A 35 -5.45 -31.78 14.26
CA GLN A 35 -6.28 -32.94 14.53
C GLN A 35 -5.42 -33.95 15.29
N GLY A 36 -5.71 -34.08 16.58
CA GLY A 36 -5.22 -35.13 17.45
C GLY A 36 -6.24 -35.35 18.56
N ASN A 37 -6.26 -36.56 19.14
CA ASN A 37 -7.11 -36.90 20.29
C ASN A 37 -6.83 -36.06 21.56
N GLU A 38 -5.85 -35.18 21.46
CA GLU A 38 -5.51 -34.17 22.42
C GLU A 38 -5.92 -32.81 21.82
N VAL A 39 -7.12 -32.32 22.18
CA VAL A 39 -7.45 -30.89 22.11
C VAL A 39 -6.61 -30.16 23.17
N ASN A 40 -5.30 -30.44 23.23
CA ASN A 40 -4.41 -30.10 24.32
C ASN A 40 -3.57 -28.91 23.90
N GLU A 41 -3.83 -27.78 24.55
CA GLU A 41 -2.95 -26.61 24.75
C GLU A 41 -2.48 -25.83 23.51
N ASN A 42 -2.31 -26.47 22.35
CA ASN A 42 -1.68 -25.90 21.17
C ASN A 42 -2.66 -25.44 20.09
N THR A 43 -3.93 -25.86 20.14
CA THR A 43 -4.93 -25.44 19.14
C THR A 43 -5.22 -23.94 19.22
N LEU A 44 -5.32 -23.39 20.43
CA LEU A 44 -5.53 -21.96 20.65
C LEU A 44 -4.35 -21.11 20.13
N PRO A 45 -3.09 -21.35 20.52
CA PRO A 45 -1.96 -20.58 19.98
C PRO A 45 -1.80 -20.78 18.47
N TYR A 46 -2.13 -21.96 17.92
CA TYR A 46 -2.14 -22.19 16.48
C TYR A 46 -3.16 -21.31 15.75
N ALA A 47 -4.40 -21.25 16.24
CA ALA A 47 -5.44 -20.38 15.67
C ALA A 47 -5.06 -18.89 15.80
N MET A 48 -4.51 -18.50 16.96
CA MET A 48 -4.03 -17.13 17.18
C MET A 48 -2.87 -16.77 16.25
N PHE A 49 -1.95 -17.70 15.98
CA PHE A 49 -0.87 -17.49 15.01
C PHE A 49 -1.41 -17.20 13.61
N PHE A 50 -2.37 -18.00 13.12
CA PHE A 50 -2.98 -17.76 11.80
C PHE A 50 -3.75 -16.44 11.74
N LEU A 51 -4.41 -16.05 12.83
CA LEU A 51 -5.08 -14.76 12.92
C LEU A 51 -4.07 -13.60 12.85
N ILE A 52 -2.97 -13.67 13.61
CA ILE A 52 -1.90 -12.66 13.58
C ILE A 52 -1.27 -12.61 12.19
N LEU A 53 -0.99 -13.77 11.58
CA LEU A 53 -0.46 -13.86 10.22
C LEU A 53 -1.40 -13.21 9.20
N HIS A 54 -2.71 -13.42 9.33
CA HIS A 54 -3.72 -12.81 8.46
C HIS A 54 -3.75 -11.28 8.60
N VAL A 55 -3.78 -10.77 9.84
CA VAL A 55 -3.72 -9.32 10.12
C VAL A 55 -2.43 -8.71 9.57
N TRP A 56 -1.30 -9.41 9.73
CA TRP A 56 0.00 -8.99 9.20
C TRP A 56 -0.01 -8.93 7.67
N MET A 57 -0.54 -9.95 6.98
CA MET A 57 -0.63 -9.97 5.52
C MET A 57 -1.50 -8.84 4.97
N ILE A 58 -2.67 -8.59 5.56
CA ILE A 58 -3.55 -7.49 5.14
C ILE A 58 -2.86 -6.14 5.36
N SER A 59 -2.20 -5.97 6.51
CA SER A 59 -1.47 -4.74 6.83
C SER A 59 -0.33 -4.50 5.83
N PHE A 60 0.39 -5.55 5.44
CA PHE A 60 1.45 -5.49 4.44
C PHE A 60 0.90 -5.10 3.05
N VAL A 61 -0.22 -5.69 2.62
CA VAL A 61 -0.87 -5.33 1.36
C VAL A 61 -1.34 -3.87 1.38
N ALA A 62 -1.91 -3.40 2.49
CA ALA A 62 -2.32 -2.00 2.63
C ALA A 62 -1.13 -1.03 2.54
N LEU A 63 0.01 -1.36 3.18
CA LEU A 63 1.25 -0.57 3.06
C LEU A 63 1.76 -0.55 1.63
N LEU A 64 1.76 -1.70 0.95
CA LEU A 64 2.20 -1.80 -0.44
C LEU A 64 1.33 -0.92 -1.36
N LEU A 65 0.00 -1.01 -1.22
CA LEU A 65 -0.95 -0.19 -1.99
C LEU A 65 -0.78 1.31 -1.70
N ASN A 66 -0.57 1.69 -0.44
CA ASN A 66 -0.30 3.09 -0.09
C ASN A 66 1.01 3.58 -0.71
N SER A 67 2.04 2.73 -0.74
CA SER A 67 3.32 3.08 -1.37
C SER A 67 3.18 3.23 -2.90
N THR A 68 2.41 2.35 -3.55
CA THR A 68 2.20 2.43 -5.01
C THR A 68 1.36 3.64 -5.37
N ILE A 69 0.32 3.96 -4.60
CA ILE A 69 -0.46 5.20 -4.78
C ILE A 69 0.45 6.43 -4.63
N SER A 70 1.30 6.45 -3.59
CA SER A 70 2.25 7.55 -3.36
C SER A 70 3.26 7.69 -4.51
N LEU A 71 3.74 6.57 -5.05
CA LEU A 71 4.63 6.56 -6.21
C LEU A 71 3.94 7.10 -7.46
N VAL A 72 2.71 6.67 -7.74
CA VAL A 72 1.91 7.17 -8.86
C VAL A 72 1.67 8.67 -8.71
N GLN A 73 1.37 9.15 -7.51
CA GLN A 73 1.20 10.57 -7.24
C GLN A 73 2.50 11.35 -7.41
N CYS A 74 3.64 10.79 -7.01
CA CYS A 74 4.96 11.38 -7.24
C CYS A 74 5.26 11.53 -8.73
N ILE A 75 5.04 10.48 -9.53
CA ILE A 75 5.22 10.49 -10.99
C ILE A 75 4.27 11.50 -11.65
N HIS A 76 3.01 11.50 -11.23
CA HIS A 76 2.02 12.46 -11.74
C HIS A 76 2.49 13.89 -11.45
N ASN A 77 2.88 14.19 -10.21
CA ASN A 77 3.36 15.54 -9.85
C ASN A 77 4.68 15.92 -10.54
N SER A 78 5.57 14.96 -10.81
CA SER A 78 6.80 15.24 -11.56
C SER A 78 6.51 15.56 -13.02
N GLN A 79 5.49 14.95 -13.63
CA GLN A 79 5.04 15.32 -14.98
C GLN A 79 4.51 16.75 -15.05
N TRP A 80 3.87 17.25 -13.98
CA TRP A 80 3.48 18.68 -13.89
C TRP A 80 4.66 19.61 -13.58
N ALA A 81 5.76 19.08 -13.05
CA ALA A 81 6.99 19.85 -12.82
C ALA A 81 7.86 19.97 -14.08
N GLU A 82 7.68 19.08 -15.06
CA GLU A 82 8.24 19.20 -16.41
C GLU A 82 7.47 20.27 -17.21
N ILE A 83 7.50 21.50 -16.71
CA ILE A 83 7.14 22.70 -17.49
C ILE A 83 8.29 22.89 -18.49
N SER A 84 7.98 23.02 -19.78
CA SER A 84 9.01 23.33 -20.78
C SER A 84 9.70 24.66 -20.45
N ASP A 85 10.98 24.82 -20.80
CA ASP A 85 11.70 26.09 -20.54
C ASP A 85 10.93 27.30 -21.11
N GLU A 86 10.23 27.12 -22.24
CA GLU A 86 9.36 28.13 -22.85
C GLU A 86 8.15 28.48 -21.97
N GLU A 87 7.43 27.49 -21.44
CA GLU A 87 6.32 27.71 -20.51
C GLU A 87 6.79 28.31 -19.18
N PHE A 88 8.00 27.95 -18.72
CA PHE A 88 8.60 28.52 -17.52
C PHE A 88 8.87 30.01 -17.72
N VAL A 89 9.47 30.40 -18.85
CA VAL A 89 9.68 31.80 -19.21
C VAL A 89 8.35 32.55 -19.35
N GLU A 90 7.33 31.95 -19.99
CA GLU A 90 6.00 32.58 -20.10
C GLU A 90 5.34 32.78 -18.72
N LEU A 91 5.49 31.82 -17.81
CA LEU A 91 5.02 31.92 -16.42
C LEU A 91 5.77 32.99 -15.63
N GLU A 92 7.09 33.10 -15.82
CA GLU A 92 7.94 34.12 -15.20
C GLU A 92 7.54 35.52 -15.68
N GLU A 93 7.38 35.72 -17.00
CA GLU A 93 6.91 36.99 -17.59
C GLU A 93 5.49 37.35 -17.10
N LYS A 94 4.59 36.37 -16.98
CA LYS A 94 3.24 36.57 -16.40
C LYS A 94 3.31 36.95 -14.91
N LEU A 95 4.23 36.39 -14.14
CA LEU A 95 4.43 36.74 -12.74
C LEU A 95 5.00 38.16 -12.60
N GLU A 96 6.00 38.52 -13.39
CA GLU A 96 6.60 39.85 -13.39
C GLU A 96 5.63 40.93 -13.85
N SER A 97 4.84 40.69 -14.90
CA SER A 97 3.80 41.63 -15.34
C SER A 97 2.74 41.83 -14.25
N ARG A 98 2.32 40.77 -13.54
CA ARG A 98 1.41 40.88 -12.39
C ARG A 98 2.02 41.60 -11.19
N LYS A 99 3.31 41.43 -10.91
CA LYS A 99 4.02 42.22 -9.89
C LYS A 99 4.04 43.70 -10.28
N ARG A 100 4.40 44.02 -11.53
CA ARG A 100 4.37 45.39 -12.06
C ARG A 100 2.96 45.99 -11.96
N LEU A 101 1.93 45.28 -12.39
CA LEU A 101 0.53 45.74 -12.28
C LEU A 101 0.12 46.02 -10.82
N ARG A 102 0.46 45.13 -9.88
CA ARG A 102 0.19 45.36 -8.45
C ARG A 102 0.93 46.59 -7.92
N HIS A 103 2.18 46.78 -8.32
CA HIS A 103 2.96 47.96 -7.98
C HIS A 103 2.34 49.26 -8.53
N PHE A 104 1.78 49.23 -9.75
CA PHE A 104 1.09 50.37 -10.35
C PHE A 104 -0.30 50.63 -9.72
N ASP A 105 -1.07 49.58 -9.48
CA ASP A 105 -2.43 49.67 -8.94
C ASP A 105 -2.43 50.07 -7.46
N ASN A 106 -1.40 49.67 -6.71
CA ASN A 106 -1.33 49.92 -5.29
C ASN A 106 0.12 50.11 -4.79
N PRO A 107 0.79 51.20 -5.19
CA PRO A 107 2.18 51.47 -4.82
C PRO A 107 2.38 51.63 -3.30
N LYS A 108 1.28 51.75 -2.54
CA LYS A 108 1.27 52.02 -1.10
C LYS A 108 1.50 50.78 -0.21
N TYR A 109 1.60 49.57 -0.77
CA TYR A 109 1.69 48.31 -0.01
C TYR A 109 2.89 47.42 -0.37
N GLU A 110 3.84 47.92 -1.17
CA GLU A 110 5.12 47.25 -1.45
C GLU A 110 6.29 48.11 -0.93
N GLU A 111 6.38 48.24 0.40
CA GLU A 111 7.59 48.51 1.19
C GLU A 111 7.81 47.33 2.15
#